data_AF-A0A8T6MDC1-F1
#
_entry.id   AF-A0A8T6MDC1-F1
#
_cell.length_a   1.000
_cell.length_b   1.000
_cell.length_c   1.000
_cell.angle_alpha   90.00
_cell.angle_beta   90.00
_cell.angle_gamma   90.00
#
_symmetry.space_group_name_H-M   'P 1'
#
loop_
_entity.id
_entity.type
_entity.pdbx_description
1 polymer ?
#
loop_
_entity_poly.entity_id
_entity_poly.type
_entity_poly.pdbx_seq_one_letter_code
_entity_poly.pdbx_strand_id
1 'polypeptide(L)'
;MPKEKIKYHSPKLESILMVENTIKKYSSQYTIYQLWKKIPKKMMYQTYKIILEYLEESSKIIIDKDNIVIWIYDKKNISKILSLGVKLR
;
A
#
# COMPACT_ATOMS: atom_id res chain seq x y z
N MET A 1 21.31 -8.61 11.11
CA MET A 1 20.61 -9.47 12.10
C MET A 1 19.25 -9.82 11.51
N PRO A 2 18.87 -11.09 11.33
CA PRO A 2 17.55 -11.41 10.83
C PRO A 2 16.56 -10.94 11.90
N LYS A 3 15.70 -9.97 11.56
CA LYS A 3 14.62 -9.54 12.43
C LYS A 3 13.76 -10.77 12.69
N GLU A 4 13.63 -11.20 13.93
CA GLU A 4 12.73 -12.28 14.32
C GLU A 4 11.37 -12.05 13.69
N LYS A 5 10.83 -13.06 13.00
CA LYS A 5 9.47 -13.03 12.46
C LYS A 5 8.50 -13.02 13.64
N ILE A 6 8.19 -11.84 14.14
CA ILE A 6 7.16 -11.63 15.14
C ILE A 6 5.86 -12.21 14.56
N LYS A 7 5.20 -13.06 15.35
CA LYS A 7 4.01 -13.82 14.99
C LYS A 7 2.81 -12.87 14.86
N TYR A 8 2.80 -12.05 13.82
CA TYR A 8 1.69 -11.15 13.53
C TYR A 8 0.55 -11.92 12.88
N HIS A 9 -0.67 -11.66 13.31
CA HIS A 9 -1.83 -12.05 12.53
C HIS A 9 -1.77 -11.33 11.19
N SER A 10 -1.71 -12.09 10.11
CA SER A 10 -1.76 -11.53 8.77
C SER A 10 -3.06 -10.74 8.58
N PRO A 11 -2.99 -9.52 8.00
CA PRO A 11 -4.18 -8.77 7.67
C PRO A 11 -5.09 -9.59 6.74
N LYS A 12 -6.39 -9.52 6.96
CA LYS A 12 -7.37 -10.10 6.03
C LYS A 12 -7.41 -9.29 4.74
N LEU A 13 -7.79 -9.92 3.63
CA LEU A 13 -7.91 -9.26 2.32
C LEU A 13 -8.78 -8.00 2.37
N GLU A 14 -9.90 -8.03 3.09
CA GLU A 14 -10.79 -6.88 3.28
C GLU A 14 -10.06 -5.67 3.89
N SER A 15 -9.16 -5.90 4.85
CA SER A 15 -8.36 -4.84 5.48
C SER A 15 -7.34 -4.26 4.52
N ILE A 16 -6.69 -5.11 3.71
CA ILE A 16 -5.76 -4.67 2.67
C ILE A 16 -6.48 -3.80 1.64
N LEU A 17 -7.62 -4.25 1.12
CA LEU A 17 -8.42 -3.52 0.13
C LEU A 17 -8.93 -2.18 0.67
N MET A 18 -9.36 -2.14 1.93
CA MET A 18 -9.78 -0.91 2.59
C MET A 18 -8.64 0.12 2.66
N VAL A 19 -7.44 -0.30 3.03
CA VAL A 19 -6.26 0.57 3.04
C VAL A 19 -5.88 1.00 1.63
N GLU A 20 -5.88 0.07 0.66
CA GLU A 20 -5.59 0.35 -0.76
C GLU A 20 -6.52 1.44 -1.31
N ASN A 21 -7.84 1.32 -1.07
CA ASN A 21 -8.84 2.29 -1.50
C ASN A 21 -8.66 3.65 -0.80
N THR A 22 -8.28 3.65 0.48
CA THR A 22 -8.01 4.88 1.23
C THR A 22 -6.80 5.62 0.67
N ILE A 23 -5.71 4.91 0.35
CA ILE A 23 -4.51 5.48 -0.27
C ILE A 23 -4.82 6.02 -1.66
N LYS A 24 -5.54 5.27 -2.50
CA LYS A 24 -5.97 5.74 -3.83
C LYS A 24 -6.77 7.04 -3.75
N LYS A 25 -7.70 7.12 -2.80
CA LYS A 25 -8.56 8.30 -2.62
C LYS A 25 -7.80 9.56 -2.22
N TYR A 26 -6.76 9.39 -1.40
CA TYR A 26 -6.01 10.52 -0.81
C TYR A 26 -4.52 10.51 -1.19
N SER A 27 -4.20 9.98 -2.36
CA SER A 27 -2.81 9.84 -2.81
C SER A 27 -2.07 11.18 -2.76
N SER A 28 -0.87 11.18 -2.18
CA SER A 28 0.00 12.36 -2.03
C SER A 28 -0.53 13.48 -1.14
N GLN A 29 -1.60 13.24 -0.36
CA GLN A 29 -2.22 14.28 0.49
C GLN A 29 -1.85 14.17 1.96
N TYR A 30 -1.53 12.97 2.45
CA TYR A 30 -1.39 12.72 3.88
C TYR A 30 -0.17 11.88 4.21
N THR A 31 0.37 12.15 5.39
CA THR A 31 1.37 11.29 6.03
C THR A 31 0.77 9.93 6.43
N ILE A 32 1.62 8.93 6.67
CA ILE A 32 1.24 7.60 7.21
C ILE A 32 0.24 7.72 8.36
N TYR A 33 0.54 8.56 9.37
CA TYR A 33 -0.30 8.69 10.55
C TYR A 33 -1.64 9.36 10.26
N GLN A 34 -1.63 10.43 9.46
CA GLN A 34 -2.85 11.13 9.06
C GLN A 34 -3.77 10.23 8.22
N LEU A 35 -3.18 9.43 7.34
CA LEU A 35 -3.92 8.50 6.49
C LEU A 35 -4.52 7.35 7.30
N TRP A 36 -3.80 6.84 8.31
CA TRP A 36 -4.35 5.86 9.27
C TRP A 36 -5.62 6.37 9.96
N LYS A 37 -5.68 7.66 10.33
CA LYS A 37 -6.87 8.29 10.93
C LYS A 37 -8.05 8.41 9.96
N LYS A 38 -7.82 8.30 8.65
CA LYS A 38 -8.85 8.35 7.61
C LYS A 38 -9.40 6.96 7.23
N ILE A 39 -8.84 5.88 7.79
CA ILE A 39 -9.34 4.53 7.53
C ILE A 39 -10.78 4.41 8.09
N PRO A 40 -11.75 3.92 7.29
CA PRO A 40 -13.16 3.85 7.70
C PRO A 40 -13.43 3.01 8.96
N LYS A 41 -12.69 1.93 9.15
CA LYS A 41 -12.82 1.01 10.29
C LYS A 41 -11.59 1.11 11.19
N LYS A 42 -11.82 1.18 12.49
CA LYS A 42 -10.73 1.21 13.49
C LYS A 42 -9.84 -0.01 13.31
N MET A 43 -8.60 0.22 12.89
CA MET A 43 -7.58 -0.80 12.66
C MET A 43 -6.40 -0.55 13.60
N MET A 44 -5.78 -1.61 14.11
CA MET A 44 -4.54 -1.49 14.88
C MET A 44 -3.45 -0.87 14.00
N TYR A 45 -2.72 0.11 14.53
CA TYR A 45 -1.67 0.82 13.78
C TYR A 45 -0.59 -0.12 13.25
N GLN A 46 -0.29 -1.21 13.96
CA GLN A 46 0.67 -2.21 13.53
C GLN A 46 0.19 -3.00 12.31
N THR A 47 -1.08 -3.41 12.27
CA THR A 47 -1.67 -4.07 11.10
C THR A 47 -1.64 -3.12 9.89
N TYR A 48 -1.92 -1.84 10.11
CA TYR A 48 -1.83 -0.84 9.05
C TYR A 48 -0.40 -0.73 8.48
N LYS A 49 0.62 -0.70 9.33
CA LYS A 49 2.03 -0.68 8.89
C LYS A 49 2.42 -1.93 8.09
N ILE A 50 2.00 -3.12 8.51
CA ILE A 50 2.22 -4.37 7.74
C ILE A 50 1.60 -4.28 6.34
N ILE A 51 0.40 -3.67 6.24
CA ILE A 51 -0.24 -3.46 4.94
C ILE A 51 0.55 -2.46 4.09
N LEU A 52 1.05 -1.37 4.67
CA LEU A 52 1.89 -0.41 3.94
C LEU A 52 3.18 -1.05 3.44
N GLU A 53 3.88 -1.82 4.28
CA GLU A 53 5.07 -2.59 3.89
C GLU A 53 4.76 -3.50 2.70
N TYR A 54 3.67 -4.28 2.76
CA TYR A 54 3.23 -5.11 1.64
C TYR A 54 2.93 -4.31 0.36
N LEU A 55 2.28 -3.15 0.47
CA LEU A 55 1.95 -2.31 -0.68
C LEU A 55 3.20 -1.64 -1.29
N GLU A 56 4.18 -1.28 -0.47
CA GLU A 56 5.46 -0.73 -0.90
C GLU A 56 6.32 -1.81 -1.57
N GLU A 57 6.46 -2.99 -0.95
CA GLU A 57 7.15 -4.15 -1.52
C GLU A 57 6.54 -4.60 -2.86
N SER A 58 5.21 -4.49 -3.01
CA SER A 58 4.52 -4.77 -4.28
C SER A 58 4.51 -3.59 -5.26
N SER A 59 5.28 -2.53 -4.99
CA SER A 59 5.43 -1.34 -5.85
C SER A 59 4.09 -0.66 -6.19
N LYS A 60 3.10 -0.78 -5.30
CA LYS A 60 1.82 -0.08 -5.45
C LYS A 60 1.86 1.34 -4.92
N ILE A 61 2.70 1.56 -3.92
CA ILE A 61 2.90 2.85 -3.27
C ILE A 61 4.38 3.17 -3.14
N ILE A 62 4.68 4.44 -2.95
CA ILE A 62 5.94 4.91 -2.37
C ILE A 62 5.64 5.79 -1.16
N ILE A 63 6.60 5.89 -0.25
CA ILE A 63 6.56 6.82 0.88
C ILE A 63 7.71 7.80 0.70
N ASP A 64 7.40 9.10 0.67
CA ASP A 64 8.44 10.11 0.48
C ASP A 64 9.18 10.43 1.80
N LYS A 65 10.16 11.34 1.70
CA LYS A 65 10.96 11.80 2.85
C LYS A 65 10.14 12.47 3.96
N ASP A 66 8.96 13.00 3.65
CA ASP A 66 8.06 13.69 4.57
C ASP A 66 6.97 12.72 5.11
N ASN A 67 7.15 11.41 4.89
CA ASN A 67 6.23 10.32 5.22
C ASN A 67 4.87 10.39 4.50
N ILE A 68 4.77 11.10 3.38
CA ILE A 68 3.56 11.18 2.56
C ILE A 68 3.42 9.89 1.75
N VAL A 69 2.22 9.30 1.78
CA VAL A 69 1.92 8.06 1.06
C VAL A 69 1.39 8.38 -0.34
N ILE A 70 2.06 7.86 -1.36
CA ILE A 70 1.77 8.15 -2.77
C ILE A 70 1.41 6.85 -3.49
N TRP A 71 0.24 6.82 -4.16
CA TRP A 71 -0.16 5.72 -5.04
C TRP A 71 0.54 5.84 -6.39
N ILE A 72 1.26 4.79 -6.82
CA ILE A 72 2.03 4.79 -8.07
C ILE A 72 1.60 3.72 -9.08
N TYR A 73 0.73 2.78 -8.68
CA TYR A 73 0.32 1.70 -9.57
C TYR A 73 -0.60 2.19 -10.70
N ASP A 74 -0.07 2.19 -11.92
CA ASP A 74 -0.77 2.59 -13.13
C ASP A 74 -1.28 1.39 -13.94
N LYS A 75 -2.48 0.93 -13.60
CA LYS A 75 -3.14 -0.19 -14.30
C LYS A 75 -3.30 0.08 -15.80
N LYS A 76 -3.59 1.32 -16.21
CA LYS A 76 -3.95 1.64 -17.60
C LYS A 76 -2.73 1.49 -18.50
N ASN A 77 -1.59 2.06 -18.10
CA ASN A 77 -0.36 1.94 -18.87
C ASN A 77 0.19 0.52 -18.86
N ILE A 78 0.09 -0.21 -17.73
CA ILE A 78 0.47 -1.62 -17.66
C ILE A 78 -0.37 -2.45 -18.64
N SER A 79 -1.69 -2.29 -18.64
CA SER A 79 -2.57 -3.02 -19.58
C SER A 79 -2.26 -2.70 -21.04
N LYS A 80 -1.92 -1.44 -21.36
CA LYS A 80 -1.49 -1.06 -22.71
C LYS A 80 -0.21 -1.77 -23.12
N ILE A 81 0.80 -1.82 -22.25
CA ILE A 81 2.08 -2.50 -22.54
C ILE A 81 1.86 -4.00 -22.74
N LEU A 82 1.05 -4.64 -21.90
CA LEU A 82 0.73 -6.06 -22.03
C LEU A 82 0.01 -6.37 -23.35
N SER A 83 -0.87 -5.47 -23.81
CA SER A 83 -1.56 -5.63 -25.10
C SER A 83 -0.62 -5.58 -26.31
N LEU A 84 0.57 -4.98 -26.16
CA LEU A 84 1.59 -4.91 -27.20
C LEU A 84 2.44 -6.20 -27.28
N GLY A 85 2.10 -7.25 -26.51
CA GLY A 85 2.81 -8.53 -26.54
C GLY A 85 4.19 -8.50 -25.88
N VAL A 86 4.50 -7.45 -25.13
CA VAL A 86 5.78 -7.32 -24.43
C VAL A 86 5.83 -8.30 -23.26
N LYS A 87 6.75 -9.25 -23.33
CA LYS A 87 7.04 -10.18 -22.23
C LYS A 87 8.08 -9.51 -21.32
N LEU A 88 7.63 -8.98 -20.19
CA LEU A 88 8.54 -8.54 -19.13
C LEU A 88 9.26 -9.80 -18.60
N ARG A 89 10.58 -9.86 -18.80
CA ARG A 89 11.44 -10.94 -18.30
C ARG A 89 11.86 -10.67 -16.87
#